data_AF-A0A7J3QRP9-F1
#
_entry.id   AF-A0A7J3QRP9-F1
#
_cell.length_a   1.000
_cell.length_b   1.000
_cell.length_c   1.000
_cell.angle_alpha   90.00
_cell.angle_beta   90.00
_cell.angle_gamma   90.00
#
_symmetry.space_group_name_H-M   'P 1'
#
loop_
_entity.id
_entity.type
_entity.pdbx_description
1 polymer ?
#
loop_
_entity_poly.entity_id
_entity_poly.type
_entity_poly.pdbx_seq_one_letter_code
_entity_poly.pdbx_strand_id
1 'polypeptide(L)' 'MRAKIFASSSAVDTDFVAKLVDVHPNDAAIYLTIGIVRARYRTSFKKPALI' A
#
# COMPACT_ATOMS: atom_id res chain seq x y z
N MET A 1 3.13 9.47 -7.66
CA MET A 1 2.35 8.24 -7.91
C MET A 1 1.26 8.10 -6.86
N ARG A 2 0.07 7.58 -7.20
CA ARG A 2 -1.00 7.24 -6.25
C ARG A 2 -1.63 5.91 -6.65
N ALA A 3 -1.80 5.01 -5.68
CA ALA A 3 -2.55 3.77 -5.85
C ALA A 3 -3.94 3.91 -5.19
N LYS A 4 -4.99 3.54 -5.91
CA LYS A 4 -6.35 3.41 -5.36
C LYS A 4 -6.70 1.92 -5.38
N ILE A 5 -6.93 1.36 -4.20
CA ILE A 5 -7.18 -0.08 -4.02
C ILE A 5 -8.48 -0.29 -3.26
N PHE A 6 -9.14 -1.41 -3.56
CA PHE A 6 -10.21 -1.97 -2.74
C PHE A 6 -9.64 -3.20 -2.07
N ALA A 7 -9.64 -3.22 -0.74
CA ALA A 7 -9.02 -4.28 0.03
C ALA A 7 -9.82 -4.52 1.31
N SER A 8 -9.72 -5.73 1.84
CA SER A 8 -10.31 -6.16 3.10
C SER A 8 -9.26 -6.91 3.92
N SER A 9 -9.41 -6.89 5.24
CA SER A 9 -8.61 -7.68 6.16
C SER A 9 -9.53 -8.35 7.18
N SER A 10 -9.15 -9.54 7.66
CA SER A 10 -9.79 -10.17 8.82
C SER A 10 -9.32 -9.55 10.15
N ALA A 11 -8.20 -8.84 10.14
CA ALA A 11 -7.73 -8.08 11.29
C ALA A 11 -8.36 -6.69 11.34
N VAL A 12 -8.55 -6.16 12.55
CA VAL A 12 -9.12 -4.82 12.78
C VAL A 12 -8.20 -3.66 12.33
N ASP A 13 -6.93 -3.95 12.04
CA ASP A 13 -5.98 -3.03 11.43
C ASP A 13 -4.86 -3.80 10.70
N THR A 14 -4.30 -3.20 9.65
CA THR A 14 -3.22 -3.79 8.85
C THR A 14 -2.49 -2.72 8.03
N ASP A 15 -1.42 -3.08 7.35
CA ASP A 15 -0.71 -2.23 6.40
C ASP A 15 -0.98 -2.69 4.97
N PHE A 16 -1.25 -1.73 4.08
CA PHE A 16 -1.30 -1.97 2.64
C PHE A 16 -0.11 -1.31 1.96
N VAL A 17 0.68 -2.11 1.24
CA VAL A 17 1.88 -1.67 0.53
C VAL A 17 1.63 -1.77 -0.97
N ALA A 18 1.99 -0.74 -1.72
CA ALA A 18 1.99 -0.75 -3.18
C ALA A 18 3.40 -0.44 -3.70
N LYS A 19 3.88 -1.24 -4.64
CA LYS A 19 5.18 -1.06 -5.31
C LYS A 19 4.93 -0.86 -6.81
N LEU A 20 5.58 0.14 -7.39
CA LEU A 20 5.73 0.22 -8.84
C LEU A 20 7.08 -0.38 -9.21
N VAL A 21 7.03 -1.40 -10.04
CA VAL A 21 8.18 -2.23 -10.40
C VAL A 21 8.30 -2.24 -11.92
N ASP A 22 9.50 -1.98 -12.42
CA ASP A 22 9.87 -2.25 -13.79
C ASP A 22 10.44 -3.68 -13.88
N VAL A 23 9.83 -4.51 -14.73
CA VAL A 23 10.25 -5.89 -14.93
C VAL A 23 10.94 -5.96 -16.29
N HIS A 24 12.27 -6.05 -16.27
CA HIS A 24 13.07 -6.08 -17.48
C HIS A 24 13.02 -7.46 -18.16
N PRO A 25 13.35 -7.54 -19.46
CA PRO A 25 13.42 -8.80 -20.21
C PRO A 25 14.43 -9.83 -19.67
N ASN A 26 15.36 -9.42 -18.81
CA ASN A 26 16.33 -10.31 -18.15
C ASN A 26 15.91 -10.72 -16.72
N ASP A 27 14.60 -10.65 -16.44
CA ASP A 27 13.96 -10.96 -15.15
C ASP A 27 14.33 -10.04 -13.98
N ALA A 28 15.08 -8.96 -14.23
CA ALA A 28 15.35 -7.98 -13.19
C ALA A 28 14.06 -7.21 -12.81
N ALA A 29 13.71 -7.23 -11.53
CA ALA A 29 12.59 -6.48 -10.96
C ALA A 29 13.10 -5.21 -10.25
N ILE A 30 13.10 -4.08 -10.96
CA ILE A 30 13.61 -2.81 -10.46
C ILE A 30 12.47 -2.04 -9.78
N TYR A 31 12.63 -1.75 -8.49
CA TYR A 31 11.64 -0.99 -7.73
C TYR A 31 11.80 0.50 -8.01
N LEU A 32 10.83 1.08 -8.73
CA LEU A 32 10.85 2.50 -9.06
C LEU A 32 10.40 3.34 -7.86
N THR A 33 9.34 2.91 -7.16
CA THR A 33 8.82 3.60 -5.98
C THR A 33 7.91 2.68 -5.16
N ILE A 34 7.82 2.96 -3.86
CA ILE A 34 7.01 2.25 -2.88
C ILE A 34 6.15 3.23 -2.09
N GLY A 35 4.93 2.83 -1.78
CA GLY A 35 4.04 3.53 -0.89
C GLY A 35 3.40 2.57 0.11
N ILE A 36 3.02 3.10 1.26
CA ILE A 36 2.34 2.36 2.33
C ILE A 36 1.21 3.20 2.90
N VAL A 37 0.13 2.54 3.32
CA VAL A 37 -0.85 3.12 4.23
C VAL A 37 -1.14 2.12 5.33
N ARG A 38 -0.97 2.54 6.58
CA ARG A 38 -1.53 1.81 7.71
C ARG A 38 -3.02 2.09 7.77
N ALA A 39 -3.83 1.04 7.73
CA ALA A 39 -5.25 1.11 7.44
C ALA A 39 -6.04 1.98 8.43
N ARG A 40 -5.62 2.01 9.71
CA ARG A 40 -6.22 2.91 10.70
C ARG A 40 -6.12 4.39 10.35
N TYR A 41 -5.15 4.79 9.53
CA TYR A 41 -4.94 6.18 9.09
C TYR A 41 -5.48 6.47 7.69
N ARG A 42 -6.26 5.54 7.09
CA ARG A 42 -6.77 5.67 5.71
C ARG A 42 -7.61 6.93 5.46
N THR A 43 -8.21 7.50 6.49
CA THR A 43 -9.04 8.71 6.43
C THR A 43 -8.38 9.94 7.08
N SER A 44 -7.56 9.76 8.12
CA SER A 44 -6.87 10.84 8.82
C SER A 44 -5.64 10.36 9.56
N PHE A 45 -4.52 11.08 9.42
CA PHE A 45 -3.31 10.82 10.20
C PHE A 45 -3.41 11.24 11.68
N LYS A 46 -4.34 12.15 12.03
CA LYS A 46 -4.52 12.64 13.40
C LYS A 46 -5.57 11.85 14.19
N LYS A 47 -6.54 11.26 13.49
CA LYS A 47 -7.68 10.55 14.08
C LYS A 47 -7.75 9.13 13.51
N PRO A 48 -7.01 8.17 14.08
CA PRO A 48 -7.06 6.79 13.61
C PRO A 48 -8.44 6.16 13.84
N ALA A 49 -8.88 5.33 12.90
CA ALA A 49 -10.11 4.54 12.99
C ALA A 49 -9.88 3.15 12.40
N LEU A 50 -10.28 2.10 13.11
CA LEU A 50 -10.14 0.71 12.65
C LEU A 50 -10.88 0.47 11.30
N ILE A 51 -10.49 -0.60 10.59
CA ILE A 51 -11.10 -1.00 9.31
C ILE A 51 -12.32 -1.89 9.49
#